data_AF-A0A641AGL6-F1
#
_entry.id   AF-A0A641AGL6-F1
#
_cell.length_a   1.000
_cell.length_b   1.000
_cell.length_c   1.000
_cell.angle_alpha   90.00
_cell.angle_beta   90.00
_cell.angle_gamma   90.00
#
_symmetry.space_group_name_H-M   'P 1'
#
loop_
_entity.id
_entity.type
_entity.pdbx_description
1 polymer ?
#
loop_
_entity_poly.entity_id
_entity_poly.type
_entity_poly.pdbx_seq_one_letter_code
_entity_poly.pdbx_strand_id
1 'polypeptide(L)'
;MPKTKENIPQMQYAYQLWGQNTFSRKEIYQRMVRKFGTQATVSFSTLNRWISQYNKLPEGEILQDWPYQWIWLENYGIPWEEGSLAEELHREYMLRSKSEPTGRHMKWLWRKWHLEGQGYRPRELPNTNDTTFFWDQIIKSVQKRVEQEKFDSVAKTLNWKLSQSPNPSDQNNSEYSMGFEK
;
A
#
# COMPACT_ATOMS: atom_id res chain seq x y z
N MET A 1 -6.92 -21.23 17.31
CA MET A 1 -6.16 -20.31 16.43
C MET A 1 -7.12 -19.28 15.86
N PRO A 2 -6.81 -17.97 15.86
CA PRO A 2 -7.72 -16.96 15.30
C PRO A 2 -7.86 -17.19 13.81
N LYS A 3 -9.09 -17.16 13.30
CA LYS A 3 -9.40 -17.26 11.88
C LYS A 3 -8.76 -16.06 11.17
N THR A 4 -7.62 -16.29 10.52
CA THR A 4 -6.77 -15.26 9.89
C THR A 4 -7.51 -14.44 8.83
N LYS A 5 -8.59 -15.00 8.25
CA LYS A 5 -9.41 -14.33 7.22
C LYS A 5 -10.30 -13.20 7.76
N GLU A 6 -10.78 -13.28 9.00
CA GLU A 6 -11.79 -12.34 9.53
C GLU A 6 -11.18 -10.99 9.97
N ASN A 7 -9.85 -10.89 10.13
CA ASN A 7 -9.21 -9.71 10.74
C ASN A 7 -8.22 -8.98 9.81
N ILE A 8 -8.16 -9.29 8.52
CA ILE A 8 -7.22 -8.67 7.57
C ILE A 8 -7.28 -7.13 7.60
N PRO A 9 -8.46 -6.48 7.55
CA PRO A 9 -8.53 -5.02 7.59
C PRO A 9 -7.96 -4.42 8.90
N GLN A 10 -8.18 -5.10 10.02
CA GLN A 10 -7.65 -4.67 11.32
C GLN A 10 -6.13 -4.89 11.41
N MET A 11 -5.62 -5.97 10.83
CA MET A 11 -4.18 -6.26 10.74
C MET A 11 -3.46 -5.20 9.91
N GLN A 12 -4.00 -4.89 8.72
CA GLN A 12 -3.47 -3.84 7.83
C GLN A 12 -3.44 -2.49 8.54
N TYR A 13 -4.52 -2.11 9.22
CA TYR A 13 -4.58 -0.86 9.95
C TYR A 13 -3.61 -0.82 11.14
N ALA A 14 -3.50 -1.92 11.90
CA ALA A 14 -2.51 -2.03 12.98
C ALA A 14 -1.08 -1.91 12.45
N TYR A 15 -0.79 -2.52 11.30
CA TYR A 15 0.51 -2.45 10.65
C TYR A 15 0.83 -1.04 10.14
N GLN A 16 -0.16 -0.31 9.59
CA GLN A 16 -0.01 1.09 9.21
C GLN A 16 0.37 1.97 10.43
N LEU A 17 -0.34 1.81 11.54
CA LEU A 17 -0.06 2.57 12.76
C LEU A 17 1.29 2.21 13.38
N TRP A 18 1.66 0.94 13.36
CA TRP A 18 2.97 0.47 13.82
C TRP A 18 4.11 1.01 12.94
N GLY A 19 3.94 1.01 11.61
CA GLY A 19 4.93 1.50 10.66
C GLY A 19 5.21 3.01 10.75
N GLN A 20 4.29 3.79 11.31
CA GLN A 20 4.54 5.21 11.60
C GLN A 20 5.56 5.42 12.73
N ASN A 21 5.85 4.38 13.52
CA ASN A 21 6.85 4.38 14.60
C ASN A 21 6.71 5.51 15.65
N THR A 22 5.52 6.10 15.76
CA THR A 22 5.19 7.21 16.69
C THR A 22 4.23 6.82 17.80
N PHE A 23 3.54 5.68 17.67
CA PHE A 23 2.52 5.25 18.60
C PHE A 23 2.96 4.07 19.46
N SER A 24 2.69 4.16 20.75
CA SER A 24 2.76 3.02 21.66
C SER A 24 1.70 1.97 21.31
N ARG A 25 1.92 0.72 21.74
CA ARG A 25 0.95 -0.38 21.53
C ARG A 25 -0.45 -0.03 22.05
N LYS A 26 -0.53 0.69 23.17
CA LYS A 26 -1.79 1.15 23.77
C LYS A 26 -2.51 2.15 22.88
N GLU A 27 -1.78 3.10 22.30
CA GLU A 27 -2.35 4.10 21.38
C GLU A 27 -2.80 3.46 20.07
N ILE A 28 -2.03 2.51 19.54
CA ILE A 28 -2.43 1.71 18.36
C ILE A 28 -3.77 1.03 18.64
N TYR A 29 -3.90 0.36 19.78
CA TYR A 29 -5.15 -0.30 20.18
C TYR A 29 -6.33 0.67 20.29
N GLN A 30 -6.13 1.81 20.96
CA GLN A 30 -7.19 2.82 21.10
C GLN A 30 -7.64 3.36 19.75
N ARG A 31 -6.71 3.58 18.81
CA ARG A 31 -7.02 3.99 17.44
C ARG A 31 -7.77 2.90 16.67
N MET A 32 -7.45 1.62 16.88
CA MET A 32 -8.22 0.51 16.31
C MET A 32 -9.64 0.48 16.86
N VAL A 33 -9.82 0.58 18.18
CA VAL A 33 -11.14 0.62 18.83
C VAL A 33 -11.98 1.78 18.31
N ARG A 34 -11.39 2.97 18.11
CA ARG A 34 -12.08 4.12 17.52
C ARG A 34 -12.52 3.87 16.08
N LYS A 35 -11.74 3.12 15.28
CA LYS A 35 -12.02 2.86 13.87
C LYS A 35 -13.04 1.74 13.65
N PHE A 36 -12.91 0.64 14.38
CA PHE A 36 -13.71 -0.57 14.16
C PHE A 36 -14.81 -0.78 15.21
N GLY A 37 -14.78 -0.03 16.31
CA GLY A 37 -15.69 -0.19 17.44
C GLY A 37 -15.22 -1.24 18.43
N THR A 38 -15.58 -1.05 19.71
CA THR A 38 -15.09 -1.88 20.84
C THR A 38 -15.39 -3.36 20.69
N GLN A 39 -16.58 -3.71 20.18
CA GLN A 39 -17.01 -5.12 20.07
C GLN A 39 -16.43 -5.84 18.86
N ALA A 40 -16.14 -5.13 17.77
CA ALA A 40 -15.56 -5.72 16.57
C ALA A 40 -14.03 -5.73 16.57
N THR A 41 -13.40 -4.88 17.39
CA THR A 41 -11.93 -4.80 17.46
C THR A 41 -11.36 -6.05 18.11
N VAL A 42 -10.28 -6.60 17.54
CA VAL A 42 -9.56 -7.73 18.14
C VAL A 42 -9.04 -7.38 19.52
N SER A 43 -8.80 -8.40 20.36
CA SER A 43 -8.23 -8.18 21.70
C SER A 43 -6.82 -7.56 21.67
N PHE A 44 -6.44 -6.89 22.76
CA PHE A 44 -5.10 -6.32 22.93
C PHE A 44 -3.97 -7.37 22.83
N SER A 45 -4.22 -8.60 23.29
CA SER A 45 -3.26 -9.70 23.17
C SER A 45 -3.04 -10.12 21.71
N THR A 46 -4.11 -10.12 20.90
CA THR A 46 -4.02 -10.34 19.45
C THR A 46 -3.16 -9.26 18.79
N LEU A 47 -3.37 -7.99 19.13
CA LEU A 47 -2.54 -6.87 18.63
C LEU A 47 -1.06 -7.06 18.99
N ASN A 48 -0.74 -7.38 20.25
CA ASN A 48 0.64 -7.58 20.69
C ASN A 48 1.35 -8.71 19.92
N ARG A 49 0.61 -9.77 19.60
CA ARG A 49 1.12 -10.86 18.76
C ARG A 49 1.41 -10.38 17.34
N TRP A 50 0.54 -9.58 16.73
CA TRP A 50 0.78 -9.01 15.41
C TRP A 50 1.99 -8.07 15.40
N ILE A 51 2.12 -7.18 16.38
CA ILE A 51 3.29 -6.30 16.51
C ILE A 51 4.59 -7.12 16.64
N SER A 52 4.55 -8.23 17.40
CA SER A 52 5.69 -9.15 17.51
C SER A 52 6.04 -9.86 16.19
N GLN A 53 5.06 -10.03 15.29
CA GLN A 53 5.28 -10.53 13.94
C GLN A 53 5.85 -9.44 13.03
N TYR A 54 5.36 -8.20 13.15
CA TYR A 54 5.85 -7.06 12.36
C TYR A 54 7.32 -6.75 12.64
N ASN A 55 7.74 -6.85 13.90
CA ASN A 55 9.15 -6.71 14.30
C ASN A 55 10.08 -7.78 13.71
N LYS A 56 9.54 -8.85 13.08
CA LYS A 56 10.33 -9.90 12.41
C LYS A 56 10.39 -9.71 10.89
N LEU A 57 9.72 -8.69 10.36
CA LEU A 57 9.80 -8.39 8.93
C LEU A 57 11.23 -7.94 8.58
N PRO A 58 11.70 -8.22 7.35
CA PRO A 58 12.99 -7.71 6.89
C PRO A 58 13.06 -6.19 6.99
N GLU A 59 14.20 -5.68 7.45
CA GLU A 59 14.41 -4.23 7.67
C GLU A 59 14.13 -3.42 6.40
N GLY A 60 14.55 -3.90 5.22
CA GLY A 60 14.27 -3.24 3.94
C GLY A 60 12.79 -3.14 3.57
N GLU A 61 11.93 -4.03 4.08
CA GLU A 61 10.47 -3.91 3.89
C GLU A 61 9.84 -2.93 4.87
N ILE A 62 10.34 -2.89 6.10
CA ILE A 62 9.92 -1.94 7.12
C ILE A 62 10.30 -0.52 6.70
N LEU A 63 11.52 -0.32 6.21
CA LEU A 63 12.06 0.97 5.79
C LEU A 63 11.24 1.60 4.64
N GLN A 64 10.69 0.79 3.74
CA GLN A 64 9.78 1.26 2.69
C GLN A 64 8.47 1.81 3.27
N ASP A 65 8.06 1.39 4.46
CA ASP A 65 6.79 1.81 5.07
C ASP A 65 6.96 2.90 6.14
N TRP A 66 8.19 3.31 6.44
CA TRP A 66 8.52 4.47 7.25
C TRP A 66 8.42 5.77 6.46
N PRO A 67 8.32 6.93 7.15
CA PRO A 67 8.43 8.24 6.51
C PRO A 67 9.65 8.29 5.59
N TYR A 68 9.45 8.82 4.38
CA TYR A 68 10.50 8.93 3.38
C TYR A 68 11.68 9.75 3.90
N GLN A 69 12.90 9.26 3.67
CA GLN A 69 14.10 10.07 3.82
C GLN A 69 14.99 9.92 2.59
N TRP A 70 15.49 11.06 2.11
CA TRP A 70 16.34 11.14 0.92
C TRP A 70 17.60 10.29 1.01
N ILE A 71 18.16 10.10 2.20
CA ILE A 71 19.36 9.28 2.42
C ILE A 71 19.14 7.78 2.12
N TRP A 72 17.89 7.34 1.96
CA TRP A 72 17.52 5.94 1.76
C TRP A 72 17.00 5.63 0.34
N LEU A 73 17.30 6.49 -0.65
CA LEU A 73 16.84 6.33 -2.04
C LEU A 73 17.11 4.94 -2.62
N GLU A 74 18.33 4.41 -2.42
CA GLU A 74 18.71 3.09 -2.91
C GLU A 74 17.85 1.98 -2.30
N ASN A 75 17.48 2.08 -1.02
CA ASN A 75 16.59 1.13 -0.36
C ASN A 75 15.17 1.14 -0.94
N TYR A 76 14.78 2.24 -1.58
CA TYR A 76 13.50 2.35 -2.30
C TYR A 76 13.61 1.90 -3.76
N GLY A 77 14.81 1.57 -4.23
CA GLY A 77 15.11 1.26 -5.63
C GLY A 77 15.08 2.49 -6.53
N ILE A 78 15.37 3.67 -5.98
CA ILE A 78 15.55 4.92 -6.72
C ILE A 78 17.05 5.21 -6.81
N PRO A 79 17.62 5.40 -8.02
CA PRO A 79 19.03 5.76 -8.18
C PRO A 79 19.38 7.06 -7.44
N TRP A 80 20.57 7.15 -6.87
CA TRP A 80 20.99 8.32 -6.11
C TRP A 80 21.05 9.60 -6.98
N GLU A 81 21.37 9.42 -8.26
CA GLU A 81 21.41 10.48 -9.29
C GLU A 81 20.03 11.13 -9.50
N GLU A 82 18.95 10.41 -9.22
CA GLU A 82 17.57 10.91 -9.30
C GLU A 82 17.17 11.69 -8.03
N GLY A 83 18.10 11.96 -7.12
CA GLY A 83 17.81 12.61 -5.84
C GLY A 83 17.13 13.98 -5.97
N SER A 84 17.46 14.77 -6.99
CA SER A 84 16.79 16.06 -7.23
C SER A 84 15.34 15.88 -7.68
N LEU A 85 15.07 14.88 -8.52
CA LEU A 85 13.72 14.54 -8.94
C LEU A 85 12.92 13.99 -7.75
N ALA A 86 13.50 13.11 -6.93
CA ALA A 86 12.85 12.57 -5.75
C ALA A 86 12.40 13.69 -4.78
N GLU A 87 13.21 14.73 -4.58
CA GLU A 87 12.83 15.90 -3.80
C GLU A 87 11.70 16.73 -4.43
N GLU A 88 11.69 16.88 -5.76
CA GLU A 88 10.59 17.53 -6.49
C GLU A 88 9.27 16.76 -6.29
N LEU A 89 9.31 15.45 -6.49
CA LEU A 89 8.17 14.55 -6.29
C LEU A 89 7.68 14.56 -4.83
N HIS A 90 8.61 14.60 -3.87
CA HIS A 90 8.30 14.66 -2.44
C HIS A 90 7.50 15.93 -2.10
N ARG A 91 7.97 17.09 -2.58
CA ARG A 91 7.28 18.38 -2.38
C ARG A 91 5.89 18.39 -3.01
N GLU A 92 5.74 17.93 -4.24
CA GLU A 92 4.44 17.85 -4.92
C GLU A 92 3.47 16.92 -4.20
N TYR A 93 3.95 15.76 -3.75
CA TYR A 93 3.13 14.83 -2.98
C TYR A 93 2.62 15.47 -1.68
N MET A 94 3.49 16.11 -0.90
CA MET A 94 3.10 16.79 0.34
C MET A 94 2.13 17.94 0.08
N LEU A 95 2.40 18.76 -0.95
CA LEU A 95 1.57 19.90 -1.31
C LEU A 95 0.12 19.47 -1.57
N ARG A 96 -0.07 18.33 -2.24
CA ARG A 96 -1.37 17.86 -2.72
C ARG A 96 -2.07 16.92 -1.75
N SER A 97 -1.35 15.98 -1.15
CA SER A 97 -1.92 14.99 -0.22
C SER A 97 -2.07 15.52 1.21
N LYS A 98 -1.37 16.61 1.56
CA LYS A 98 -1.25 17.12 2.93
C LYS A 98 -0.76 16.06 3.92
N SER A 99 0.04 15.10 3.45
CA SER A 99 0.58 14.00 4.23
C SER A 99 2.04 13.72 3.86
N GLU A 100 2.82 13.21 4.80
CA GLU A 100 4.17 12.72 4.54
C GLU A 100 4.12 11.38 3.79
N PRO A 101 4.83 11.25 2.64
CA PRO A 101 4.92 9.97 1.97
C PRO A 101 5.85 9.01 2.72
N THR A 102 5.60 7.72 2.55
CA THR A 102 6.57 6.68 2.93
C THR A 102 7.56 6.40 1.80
N GLY A 103 8.64 5.66 2.08
CA GLY A 103 9.56 5.20 1.04
C GLY A 103 8.87 4.48 -0.14
N ARG A 104 7.85 3.68 0.14
CA ARG A 104 7.01 2.96 -0.83
C ARG A 104 6.17 3.92 -1.68
N HIS A 105 5.66 5.00 -1.08
CA HIS A 105 4.99 6.06 -1.85
C HIS A 105 5.97 6.69 -2.84
N MET A 106 7.16 7.06 -2.39
CA MET A 106 8.17 7.68 -3.24
C MET A 106 8.66 6.75 -4.35
N LYS A 107 8.89 5.48 -4.05
CA LYS A 107 9.18 4.43 -5.05
C LYS A 107 8.15 4.39 -6.16
N TRP A 108 6.86 4.34 -5.82
CA TRP A 108 5.80 4.26 -6.81
C TRP A 108 5.58 5.58 -7.54
N LEU A 109 5.74 6.71 -6.84
CA LEU A 109 5.65 8.03 -7.44
C LEU A 109 6.74 8.23 -8.50
N TRP A 110 7.98 7.86 -8.17
CA TRP A 110 9.11 7.87 -9.10
C TRP A 110 8.87 6.94 -10.29
N ARG A 111 8.46 5.70 -10.06
CA ARG A 111 8.11 4.76 -11.15
C ARG A 111 7.02 5.32 -12.07
N LYS A 112 5.96 5.88 -11.48
CA LYS A 112 4.84 6.46 -12.24
C LYS A 112 5.28 7.67 -13.05
N TRP A 113 6.10 8.53 -12.46
CA TRP A 113 6.71 9.65 -13.16
C TRP A 113 7.46 9.20 -14.42
N HIS A 114 8.23 8.12 -14.37
CA HIS A 114 8.95 7.59 -15.55
C HIS A 114 8.05 6.82 -16.53
N LEU A 115 7.04 6.09 -16.04
CA LEU A 115 6.12 5.31 -16.89
C LEU A 115 5.11 6.19 -17.63
N GLU A 116 4.60 7.24 -16.99
CA GLU A 116 3.64 8.20 -17.59
C GLU A 116 4.37 9.38 -18.26
N GLY A 117 5.65 9.59 -17.92
CA GLY A 117 6.52 10.63 -18.48
C GLY A 117 7.04 10.37 -19.90
N GLN A 118 6.52 9.38 -20.62
CA GLN A 118 6.73 9.20 -22.06
C GLN A 118 5.72 9.98 -22.93
N GLY A 119 4.75 10.68 -22.34
CA GLY A 119 3.75 11.45 -23.11
C GLY A 119 3.39 12.83 -22.56
N TYR A 120 3.35 13.03 -21.24
CA TYR A 120 2.93 14.31 -20.65
C TYR A 120 3.70 14.59 -19.35
N ARG A 121 4.77 15.40 -19.44
CA ARG A 121 5.42 15.96 -18.24
C ARG A 121 4.72 17.27 -17.89
N PRO A 122 4.23 17.46 -16.66
CA PRO A 122 3.61 18.72 -16.23
C PRO A 122 4.52 19.96 -16.31
N ARG A 123 5.83 19.78 -16.51
CA ARG A 123 6.80 20.88 -16.64
C ARG A 123 6.46 21.87 -17.76
N GLU A 124 5.61 21.48 -18.70
CA GLU A 124 5.22 22.32 -19.85
C GLU A 124 3.77 22.83 -19.78
N LEU A 125 2.99 22.44 -18.76
CA LEU A 125 1.59 22.86 -18.64
C LEU A 125 1.47 24.01 -17.62
N PRO A 126 1.05 25.21 -18.07
CA PRO A 126 1.00 26.40 -17.23
C PRO A 126 -0.13 26.29 -16.21
N ASN A 127 0.12 25.67 -15.05
CA ASN A 127 -0.73 25.70 -13.85
C ASN A 127 -2.24 25.67 -14.13
N THR A 128 -2.68 24.85 -15.11
CA THR A 128 -4.08 24.71 -15.50
C THR A 128 -4.75 23.62 -14.67
N ASN A 129 -6.08 23.53 -14.75
CA ASN A 129 -6.86 22.43 -14.19
C ASN A 129 -6.32 21.04 -14.62
N ASP A 130 -5.62 20.96 -15.76
CA ASP A 130 -5.05 19.72 -16.29
C ASP A 130 -3.85 19.22 -15.47
N THR A 131 -2.99 20.12 -14.99
CA THR A 131 -1.87 19.77 -14.10
C THR A 131 -2.39 19.23 -12.77
N THR A 132 -3.44 19.83 -12.22
CA THR A 132 -4.07 19.33 -10.99
C THR A 132 -4.71 17.97 -11.20
N PHE A 133 -5.46 17.79 -12.30
CA PHE A 133 -6.06 16.50 -12.65
C PHE A 133 -5.00 15.40 -12.82
N PHE A 134 -3.90 15.70 -13.52
CA PHE A 134 -2.79 14.77 -13.72
C PHE A 134 -2.22 14.27 -12.38
N TRP A 135 -1.89 15.19 -11.48
CA TRP A 135 -1.33 14.82 -10.18
C TRP A 135 -2.32 14.06 -9.31
N ASP A 136 -3.60 14.41 -9.36
CA ASP A 136 -4.65 13.65 -8.66
C ASP A 136 -4.73 12.21 -9.15
N GLN A 137 -4.63 11.98 -10.46
CA GLN A 137 -4.60 10.64 -11.03
C GLN A 137 -3.34 9.87 -10.60
N ILE A 138 -2.17 10.51 -10.64
CA ILE A 138 -0.92 9.91 -10.18
C ILE A 138 -1.01 9.51 -8.71
N ILE A 139 -1.41 10.43 -7.83
CA ILE A 139 -1.46 10.19 -6.37
C ILE A 139 -2.44 9.06 -6.06
N LYS A 140 -3.63 9.04 -6.67
CA LYS A 140 -4.60 7.94 -6.52
C LYS A 140 -4.02 6.61 -6.99
N SER A 141 -3.33 6.61 -8.12
CA SER A 141 -2.67 5.41 -8.66
C SER A 141 -1.56 4.89 -7.73
N VAL A 142 -0.73 5.80 -7.21
CA VAL A 142 0.34 5.53 -6.27
C VAL A 142 -0.22 4.94 -4.98
N GLN A 143 -1.24 5.55 -4.38
CA GLN A 143 -1.87 5.05 -3.15
C GLN A 143 -2.37 3.61 -3.33
N LYS A 144 -3.07 3.32 -4.43
CA LYS A 144 -3.55 1.96 -4.75
C LYS A 144 -2.39 0.97 -4.88
N ARG A 145 -1.30 1.36 -5.55
CA ARG A 145 -0.11 0.50 -5.74
C ARG A 145 0.65 0.25 -4.45
N VAL A 146 0.79 1.28 -3.61
CA VAL A 146 1.40 1.21 -2.29
C VAL A 146 0.63 0.22 -1.41
N GLU A 147 -0.70 0.36 -1.33
CA GLU A 147 -1.54 -0.53 -0.53
C GLU A 147 -1.44 -1.99 -1.00
N GLN A 148 -1.49 -2.21 -2.32
CA GLN A 148 -1.37 -3.53 -2.92
C GLN A 148 0.00 -4.17 -2.62
N GLU A 149 1.10 -3.49 -2.94
CA GLU A 149 2.45 -4.04 -2.76
C GLU A 149 2.77 -4.28 -1.28
N LYS A 150 2.33 -3.35 -0.41
CA LYS A 150 2.46 -3.50 1.04
C LYS A 150 1.70 -4.72 1.54
N PHE A 151 0.47 -4.91 1.08
CA PHE A 151 -0.31 -6.09 1.45
C PHE A 151 0.34 -7.38 0.95
N ASP A 152 0.75 -7.43 -0.31
CA ASP A 152 1.38 -8.61 -0.90
C ASP A 152 2.68 -8.99 -0.19
N SER A 153 3.52 -8.00 0.13
CA SER A 153 4.78 -8.20 0.86
C SER A 153 4.54 -8.74 2.27
N VAL A 154 3.67 -8.10 3.03
CA VAL A 154 3.37 -8.50 4.41
C VAL A 154 2.66 -9.85 4.44
N ALA A 155 1.68 -10.07 3.55
CA ALA A 155 0.94 -11.32 3.47
C ALA A 155 1.85 -12.49 3.10
N LYS A 156 2.76 -12.30 2.14
CA LYS A 156 3.77 -13.30 1.77
C LYS A 156 4.70 -13.60 2.94
N THR A 157 5.25 -12.58 3.58
CA THR A 157 6.28 -12.73 4.62
C THR A 157 5.72 -13.35 5.89
N LEU A 158 4.51 -12.97 6.28
CA LEU A 158 3.86 -13.49 7.48
C LEU A 158 3.01 -14.74 7.21
N ASN A 159 3.11 -15.30 6.00
CA ASN A 159 2.33 -16.44 5.54
C ASN A 159 0.82 -16.27 5.83
N TRP A 160 0.31 -15.06 5.64
CA TRP A 160 -1.11 -14.80 5.66
C TRP A 160 -1.66 -15.48 4.42
N LYS A 161 -2.20 -16.71 4.56
CA LYS A 161 -2.77 -17.47 3.44
C LYS A 161 -3.65 -16.55 2.58
N LEU A 162 -3.15 -16.18 1.41
CA LEU A 162 -3.92 -15.66 0.29
C LEU A 162 -4.82 -16.81 -0.17
N SER A 163 -5.96 -16.99 0.48
CA SER A 163 -7.00 -17.86 -0.08
C SER A 163 -7.78 -17.07 -1.12
N GLN A 164 -7.12 -16.75 -2.24
CA GLN A 164 -7.78 -16.55 -3.52
C GLN A 164 -6.89 -17.16 -4.58
N SER A 165 -6.90 -18.49 -4.68
CA SER A 165 -6.99 -19.07 -6.02
C SER A 165 -8.48 -19.08 -6.36
N PRO A 166 -8.91 -18.52 -7.50
CA PRO A 166 -10.21 -18.91 -8.04
C PRO A 166 -10.18 -20.43 -8.23
N ASN A 167 -11.23 -21.10 -7.77
CA ASN A 167 -11.43 -22.52 -8.01
C ASN A 167 -11.40 -22.74 -9.54
N PRO A 168 -10.59 -23.67 -10.08
CA PRO A 168 -10.65 -24.05 -11.50
C PRO A 168 -11.94 -24.78 -11.88
N SER A 169 -12.87 -24.98 -10.95
CA SER A 169 -14.07 -25.80 -11.15
C SER A 169 -15.23 -25.11 -11.88
N ASP A 170 -15.11 -23.82 -12.23
CA ASP A 170 -16.15 -23.12 -12.99
C ASP A 170 -15.93 -23.16 -14.53
N GLN A 171 -15.03 -24.01 -15.04
CA GLN A 171 -14.87 -24.22 -16.49
C GLN A 171 -15.57 -25.47 -17.04
N ASN A 172 -16.32 -26.23 -16.22
CA ASN A 172 -17.10 -27.36 -16.71
C ASN A 172 -18.57 -27.17 -16.39
N ASN A 173 -19.29 -26.43 -17.26
CA ASN A 173 -20.72 -26.65 -17.56
C ASN A 173 -21.18 -25.62 -18.60
N SER A 174 -20.88 -25.87 -19.88
CA SER A 174 -21.76 -25.48 -20.99
C SER A 174 -21.32 -26.21 -22.27
N GLU A 175 -21.39 -27.54 -22.25
CA GLU A 175 -21.64 -28.32 -23.46
C GLU A 175 -22.97 -29.06 -23.28
N TYR A 176 -23.75 -29.06 -24.36
CA TYR A 176 -25.04 -29.71 -24.60
C TYR A 176 -26.32 -29.02 -24.10
N SER A 177 -27.01 -28.30 -25.00
CA SER A 177 -28.16 -28.88 -25.72
C SER A 177 -28.93 -27.87 -26.59
N MET A 178 -29.54 -28.43 -27.65
CA MET A 178 -30.45 -27.86 -28.67
C MET A 178 -29.76 -27.21 -29.87
N GLY A 179 -29.90 -27.69 -31.10
CA GLY A 179 -30.71 -28.79 -31.63
C GLY A 179 -30.54 -28.81 -33.14
N PHE A 180 -30.17 -29.96 -33.69
CA PHE A 180 -30.34 -30.26 -35.11
C PHE A 180 -31.75 -30.82 -35.28
N GLU A 181 -32.58 -30.17 -36.07
CA GLU A 181 -33.61 -30.87 -36.83
C GLU A 181 -33.93 -30.07 -38.12
N LYS A 182 -34.34 -30.84 -39.12
CA LYS A 182 -34.26 -30.63 -40.57
C LYS A 182 -35.15 -29.51 -41.12
#